data_AF-A0A8J6RVX7-F1
#
_entry.id   AF-A0A8J6RVX7-F1
#
_cell.length_a   1.000
_cell.length_b   1.000
_cell.length_c   1.000
_cell.angle_alpha   90.00
_cell.angle_beta   90.00
_cell.angle_gamma   90.00
#
_symmetry.space_group_name_H-M   'P 1'
#
loop_
_entity.id
_entity.type
_entity.pdbx_description
1 polymer ?
#
loop_
_entity_poly.entity_id
_entity_poly.type
_entity_poly.pdbx_seq_one_letter_code
_entity_poly.pdbx_strand_id
1 'polypeptide(L)'
;MEPIPLPSHIHYELLLQLLERQTSFAARQQPAVREQVHQLISTLRKAMAQQKQIEQTCARANLPIDYRWSVNNIAFEDTPPPDVVTGQREPKG
;
A
#
# COMPACT_ATOMS: atom_id res chain seq x y z
N MET A 1 8.45 -13.51 -12.72
CA MET A 1 7.14 -13.74 -12.08
C MET A 1 6.54 -12.39 -11.77
N GLU A 2 5.24 -12.23 -11.90
CA GLU A 2 4.56 -11.00 -11.51
C GLU A 2 4.68 -10.81 -9.98
N PRO A 3 5.02 -9.61 -9.49
CA PRO A 3 5.19 -9.39 -8.06
C PRO A 3 3.86 -9.53 -7.32
N ILE A 4 3.91 -10.09 -6.12
CA ILE A 4 2.72 -10.25 -5.26
C ILE A 4 2.36 -8.87 -4.71
N PRO A 5 1.15 -8.35 -5.00
CA PRO A 5 0.73 -7.07 -4.49
C PRO A 5 0.40 -7.19 -3.00
N LEU A 6 1.06 -6.40 -2.16
CA LEU A 6 0.74 -6.28 -0.74
C LEU A 6 0.42 -4.82 -0.38
N PRO A 7 -0.45 -4.58 0.61
CA PRO A 7 -0.68 -3.22 1.12
C PRO A 7 0.62 -2.63 1.66
N SER A 8 0.91 -1.36 1.36
CA SER A 8 2.00 -0.66 2.03
C SER A 8 1.72 -0.49 3.52
N HIS A 9 2.74 -0.60 4.39
CA HIS A 9 2.57 -0.51 5.85
C HIS A 9 1.93 0.80 6.31
N ILE A 10 2.12 1.88 5.53
CA ILE A 10 1.54 3.20 5.81
C ILE A 10 0.01 3.17 6.00
N HIS A 11 -0.71 2.21 5.39
CA HIS A 11 -2.16 2.05 5.57
C HIS A 11 -2.51 1.71 7.01
N TYR A 12 -1.80 0.74 7.60
CA TYR A 12 -2.01 0.34 8.97
C TYR A 12 -1.64 1.46 9.93
N GLU A 13 -0.52 2.13 9.69
CA GLU A 13 -0.06 3.24 10.54
C GLU A 13 -1.04 4.41 10.52
N LEU A 14 -1.52 4.81 9.34
CA LEU A 14 -2.50 5.88 9.21
C LEU A 14 -3.81 5.54 9.94
N LEU A 15 -4.34 4.33 9.73
CA LEU A 15 -5.55 3.87 10.40
C LEU A 15 -5.36 3.81 11.92
N LEU A 16 -4.24 3.28 12.40
CA LEU A 16 -3.94 3.21 13.83
C LEU A 16 -3.83 4.62 14.44
N GLN A 17 -3.12 5.54 13.80
CA GLN A 17 -2.99 6.92 14.28
C GLN A 17 -4.35 7.63 14.34
N LEU A 18 -5.20 7.44 13.33
CA LEU A 18 -6.56 8.01 13.31
C LEU A 18 -7.39 7.48 14.49
N LEU A 19 -7.39 6.15 14.67
CA LEU A 19 -8.16 5.49 15.73
C LEU A 19 -7.67 5.87 17.12
N GLU A 20 -6.36 5.94 17.34
CA GLU A 20 -5.76 6.22 18.64
C GLU A 20 -5.87 7.71 19.01
N ARG A 21 -5.59 8.60 18.06
CA ARG A 21 -5.47 10.05 18.34
C ARG A 21 -6.79 10.79 18.21
N GLN A 22 -7.68 10.35 17.32
CA GLN A 22 -8.92 11.06 17.01
C GLN A 22 -10.14 10.28 17.46
N THR A 23 -10.31 9.05 16.99
CA THR A 23 -11.53 8.26 17.25
C THR A 23 -11.66 7.89 18.73
N SER A 24 -10.59 7.42 19.36
CA SER A 24 -10.59 7.09 20.79
C SER A 24 -10.86 8.32 21.66
N PHE A 25 -10.40 9.50 21.23
CA PHE A 25 -10.68 10.76 21.90
C PHE A 25 -12.16 11.15 21.78
N ALA A 26 -12.72 11.09 20.57
CA ALA A 26 -14.12 11.40 20.31
C ALA A 26 -15.08 10.41 21.01
N ALA A 27 -14.71 9.13 21.10
CA ALA A 27 -15.51 8.08 21.72
C ALA A 27 -15.46 8.07 23.26
N ARG A 28 -14.73 8.99 23.91
CA ARG A 28 -14.51 8.99 25.38
C ARG A 28 -15.79 8.92 26.21
N GLN A 29 -16.86 9.57 25.75
CA GLN A 29 -18.15 9.63 26.46
C GLN A 29 -19.06 8.44 26.17
N GLN A 30 -18.66 7.54 25.26
CA GLN A 30 -19.45 6.37 24.84
C GLN A 30 -18.63 5.09 25.07
N PRO A 31 -18.72 4.47 26.27
CA PRO A 31 -17.89 3.33 26.65
C PRO A 31 -17.95 2.15 25.66
N ALA A 32 -19.15 1.86 25.13
CA ALA A 32 -19.35 0.79 24.15
C ALA A 32 -18.57 1.04 22.84
N VAL A 33 -18.59 2.29 22.34
CA VAL A 33 -17.86 2.67 21.12
C VAL A 33 -16.35 2.65 21.38
N ARG A 34 -15.91 3.14 22.55
CA ARG A 34 -14.50 3.11 22.94
C ARG A 34 -13.94 1.68 22.96
N GLU A 35 -14.70 0.72 23.50
CA GLU A 35 -14.29 -0.68 23.53
C GLU A 35 -14.16 -1.25 22.11
N GLN A 36 -15.12 -0.96 21.23
CA GLN A 36 -15.05 -1.37 19.82
C GLN A 36 -13.82 -0.76 19.11
N VAL A 37 -13.47 0.49 19.40
CA VAL A 37 -12.27 1.14 18.85
C VAL A 37 -11.00 0.44 19.32
N HIS A 38 -10.90 0.10 20.61
CA HIS A 38 -9.74 -0.66 21.13
C HIS A 38 -9.63 -2.05 20.48
N GLN A 39 -10.76 -2.75 20.32
CA GLN A 39 -10.78 -4.04 19.65
C GLN A 39 -10.33 -3.92 18.19
N LEU A 40 -10.77 -2.86 17.48
CA LEU A 40 -10.34 -2.59 16.11
C LEU A 40 -8.84 -2.33 16.02
N ILE A 41 -8.28 -1.52 16.93
CA ILE A 41 -6.83 -1.27 17.02
C ILE A 41 -6.07 -2.60 17.21
N SER A 42 -6.53 -3.46 18.13
CA SER A 42 -5.93 -4.77 18.36
C SER A 42 -5.92 -5.64 17.10
N THR A 43 -7.05 -5.67 16.39
CA THR A 43 -7.20 -6.42 15.13
C THR A 43 -6.26 -5.91 14.04
N LEU A 44 -6.14 -4.59 13.86
CA LEU A 44 -5.24 -4.01 12.87
C LEU A 44 -3.76 -4.32 13.17
N ARG A 45 -3.34 -4.27 14.44
CA ARG A 45 -1.98 -4.65 14.84
C ARG A 45 -1.69 -6.12 14.54
N LYS A 46 -2.67 -7.01 14.77
CA LYS A 46 -2.56 -8.43 14.40
C LYS A 46 -2.47 -8.62 12.89
N ALA A 47 -3.30 -7.91 12.12
CA ALA A 47 -3.26 -7.96 10.66
C ALA A 47 -1.90 -7.50 10.11
N MET A 48 -1.33 -6.41 10.64
CA MET A 48 0.01 -5.94 10.27
C MET A 48 1.09 -7.00 10.58
N ALA A 49 1.02 -7.65 11.74
CA ALA A 49 1.94 -8.74 12.10
C ALA A 49 1.79 -9.94 11.16
N GLN A 50 0.56 -10.30 10.77
CA GLN A 50 0.29 -11.36 9.80
C GLN A 50 0.83 -11.00 8.42
N GLN A 51 0.68 -9.76 7.95
CA GLN A 51 1.26 -9.33 6.68
C GLN A 51 2.79 -9.47 6.69
N LYS A 52 3.45 -9.13 7.79
CA LYS A 52 4.90 -9.33 7.93
C LYS A 52 5.30 -10.81 7.82
N GLN A 53 4.47 -11.75 8.27
CA GLN A 53 4.71 -13.18 8.06
C GLN A 53 4.57 -13.59 6.58
N ILE A 54 3.62 -12.98 5.85
CA ILE A 54 3.47 -13.16 4.41
C ILE A 54 4.71 -12.63 3.68
N GLU A 55 5.19 -11.44 4.03
CA GLU A 55 6.41 -10.85 3.46
C GLU A 55 7.63 -11.74 3.68
N GLN A 56 7.78 -12.30 4.89
CA GLN A 56 8.86 -13.24 5.20
C GLN A 56 8.75 -14.54 4.39
N THR A 57 7.53 -15.05 4.19
CA THR A 57 7.28 -16.23 3.34
C THR A 57 7.67 -15.94 1.90
N CYS A 58 7.27 -14.78 1.36
CA CYS A 58 7.63 -14.36 0.01
C CYS A 58 9.15 -14.22 -0.15
N ALA A 59 9.82 -13.58 0.82
CA ALA A 59 11.28 -13.45 0.82
C ALA A 59 11.99 -14.81 0.82
N ARG A 60 11.53 -15.78 1.64
CA ARG A 60 12.08 -17.14 1.67
C ARG A 60 11.85 -17.90 0.36
N ALA A 61 10.73 -17.65 -0.31
CA ALA A 61 10.40 -18.24 -1.61
C ALA A 61 10.99 -17.46 -2.80
N ASN A 62 11.77 -16.40 -2.54
CA ASN A 62 12.32 -15.49 -3.56
C ASN A 62 11.24 -14.91 -4.50
N LEU A 63 10.06 -14.65 -3.95
CA LEU A 63 8.92 -14.05 -4.65
C LEU A 63 8.98 -12.52 -4.49
N PRO A 64 9.00 -11.75 -5.59
CA PRO A 64 9.02 -10.29 -5.51
C PRO A 64 7.70 -9.75 -4.95
N ILE A 65 7.78 -8.68 -4.17
CA ILE A 65 6.63 -8.01 -3.56
C ILE A 65 6.50 -6.62 -4.18
N ASP A 66 5.26 -6.24 -4.52
CA ASP A 66 4.88 -4.89 -4.95
C ASP A 66 4.00 -4.25 -3.87
N TYR A 67 4.54 -3.23 -3.18
CA TYR A 67 3.79 -2.53 -2.14
C TYR A 67 2.89 -1.47 -2.75
N ARG A 68 1.57 -1.61 -2.56
CA ARG A 68 0.57 -0.71 -3.13
C ARG A 68 -0.05 0.22 -2.10
N TRP A 69 -0.30 1.46 -2.52
CA TRP A 69 -1.01 2.47 -1.74
C TRP A 69 -2.46 2.69 -2.13
N SER A 70 -2.85 2.20 -3.29
CA SER A 70 -4.25 2.12 -3.69
C SER A 70 -4.42 0.93 -4.63
N VAL A 71 -5.66 0.47 -4.76
CA VAL A 71 -6.02 -0.54 -5.77
C VAL A 71 -6.13 0.07 -7.17
N ASN A 72 -6.29 1.39 -7.26
CA ASN A 72 -6.34 2.14 -8.51
C ASN A 72 -4.93 2.58 -8.89
N ASN A 73 -4.06 1.62 -9.19
CA ASN A 73 -2.81 1.98 -9.84
C ASN A 73 -3.17 2.27 -11.30
N ILE A 74 -3.16 3.54 -11.70
CA ILE A 74 -3.02 3.87 -13.11
C ILE A 74 -1.65 3.30 -13.44
N ALA A 75 -1.62 2.13 -14.09
CA ALA A 75 -0.40 1.71 -14.73
C ALA A 75 -0.03 2.88 -15.63
N PHE A 76 1.00 3.64 -15.25
CA PHE A 76 1.83 4.26 -16.25
C PHE A 76 2.46 3.05 -16.95
N GLU A 77 1.66 2.43 -17.84
CA GLU A 77 2.23 1.68 -18.94
C GLU A 77 3.26 2.62 -19.52
N ASP A 78 4.45 2.09 -19.80
CA ASP A 78 5.45 2.72 -20.64
C ASP A 78 4.82 2.97 -22.03
N THR A 79 3.84 3.87 -22.13
CA THR A 79 3.54 4.54 -23.38
C THR A 79 4.78 5.36 -23.65
N PRO A 80 5.63 4.96 -24.62
CA PRO A 80 6.70 5.85 -25.04
C PRO A 80 6.05 7.18 -25.41
N PRO A 81 6.66 8.32 -25.05
CA PRO A 81 6.11 9.61 -25.41
C PRO A 81 5.78 9.62 -26.91
N PRO A 82 4.58 10.09 -27.31
CA PRO A 82 4.28 10.20 -28.71
C PRO A 82 5.28 11.21 -29.31
N ASP A 83 5.95 10.76 -30.37
CA ASP A 83 6.83 11.54 -31.24
C ASP A 83 8.25 11.88 -30.73
N VAL A 84 9.17 10.94 -30.97
CA VAL A 84 10.45 11.31 -31.60
C VAL A 84 10.30 11.11 -33.10
N VAL A 85 9.54 12.00 -33.75
CA VAL A 85 9.69 12.26 -35.19
C VAL A 85 10.96 13.11 -35.34
N THR A 86 12.12 12.46 -35.43
CA THR A 86 13.32 13.12 -35.96
C THR A 86 13.53 12.61 -37.37
N GLY A 87 13.15 13.47 -38.32
CA GLY A 87 13.09 13.16 -39.73
C GLY A 87 14.41 12.67 -40.32
N GLN A 88 14.25 11.78 -41.30
CA GLN A 88 15.22 11.46 -42.33
C GLN A 88 15.89 12.73 -42.86
N ARG A 89 17.23 12.80 -42.77
CA ARG A 89 18.09 13.45 -43.78
C ARG A 89 19.43 12.73 -43.86
N GLU A 90 19.48 11.69 -44.67
CA GLU A 90 20.62 11.49 -45.58
C GLU A 90 20.27 12.23 -46.89
N PRO A 91 21.23 12.87 -47.60
CA PRO A 91 22.27 12.09 -48.29
C PRO A 91 23.67 12.71 -48.42
N LYS A 92 24.63 11.79 -48.58
CA LYS A 92 25.85 11.79 -49.42
C LYS A 92 26.48 13.13 -49.83
N GLY A 93 27.76 13.26 -49.47
CA GLY A 93 28.80 14.03 -50.16
C GLY A 93 30.14 13.36 -49.95
#